data_AF-A0A0Q4FNG5-F1
#
_entry.id   AF-A0A0Q4FNG5-F1
#
_cell.length_a   1.000
_cell.length_b   1.000
_cell.length_c   1.000
_cell.angle_alpha   90.00
_cell.angle_beta   90.00
_cell.angle_gamma   90.00
#
_symmetry.space_group_name_H-M   'P 1'
#
loop_
_entity.id
_entity.type
_entity.pdbx_description
1 polymer ?
#
loop_
_entity_poly.entity_id
_entity_poly.type
_entity_poly.pdbx_seq_one_letter_code
_entity_poly.pdbx_strand_id
1 'polypeptide(L)'
;MKKFTLCLKISLISAFCVFLCAFSDPASMEQYTSFLQKSFTDHYDTSQENSQVKRYELNVTNNGFCRYKRYFNNGKTEYFAFKLAKFKDMDYYGTTNSGKLYIRTKGDDVIVQTYKDRGGDVDSMATQIIIPVKNMEAEELNQIRNNLENITKLPPAEVSKAEVKSDD
;
A
#
# COMPACT_ATOMS: atom_id res chain seq x y z
N MET A 1 30.01 -36.64 36.31
CA MET A 1 29.87 -36.53 34.84
C MET A 1 28.46 -36.13 34.35
N LYS A 2 27.36 -36.62 34.94
CA LYS A 2 25.97 -36.29 34.49
C LYS A 2 25.58 -34.80 34.51
N LYS A 3 26.15 -34.00 35.42
CA LYS A 3 25.87 -32.55 35.52
C LYS A 3 26.49 -31.74 34.37
N PHE A 4 27.64 -32.17 33.86
CA PHE A 4 28.36 -31.48 32.79
C PHE A 4 27.67 -31.67 31.43
N THR A 5 27.18 -32.88 31.15
CA THR A 5 26.38 -33.19 29.97
C THR A 5 25.02 -32.52 29.98
N LEU A 6 24.44 -32.23 31.15
CA LEU A 6 23.18 -31.48 31.27
C LEU A 6 23.37 -30.01 30.90
N CYS A 7 24.40 -29.34 31.44
CA CYS A 7 24.71 -27.94 31.10
C CYS A 7 25.04 -27.77 29.62
N LEU A 8 25.79 -28.71 29.03
CA LEU A 8 26.12 -28.69 27.61
C LEU A 8 24.86 -28.80 26.73
N LYS A 9 23.90 -29.67 27.09
CA LYS A 9 22.62 -29.81 26.38
C LYS A 9 21.78 -28.53 26.47
N ILE A 10 21.71 -27.90 27.64
CA ILE A 10 20.97 -26.64 27.83
C ILE A 10 21.59 -25.52 26.99
N SER A 11 22.92 -25.41 26.97
CA SER A 11 23.62 -24.43 26.14
C SER A 11 23.45 -24.66 24.65
N LEU A 12 23.36 -25.93 24.22
CA LEU A 12 23.11 -26.27 22.81
C LEU A 12 21.70 -25.88 22.39
N ILE A 13 20.71 -26.11 23.25
CA ILE A 13 19.31 -25.74 23.00
C ILE A 13 19.15 -24.22 22.97
N SER A 14 19.79 -23.48 23.88
CA SER A 14 19.70 -22.01 23.86
C SER A 14 20.36 -21.41 22.62
N ALA A 15 21.53 -21.93 22.20
CA ALA A 15 22.19 -21.50 20.97
C ALA A 15 21.32 -21.80 19.73
N PHE A 16 20.62 -22.94 19.71
CA PHE A 16 19.69 -23.30 18.63
C PHE A 16 18.46 -22.38 18.60
N CYS A 17 17.91 -22.00 19.76
CA CYS A 17 16.80 -21.05 19.84
C CYS A 17 17.21 -19.65 19.32
N VAL A 18 18.40 -19.15 19.67
CA VAL A 18 18.90 -17.86 19.18
C VAL A 18 19.14 -17.89 17.67
N PHE A 19 19.65 -19.01 17.13
CA PHE A 19 19.83 -19.20 15.70
C PHE A 19 18.49 -19.18 14.92
N LEU A 20 17.43 -19.78 15.47
CA LEU A 20 16.09 -19.74 14.86
C LEU A 20 15.46 -18.35 14.89
N CYS A 21 15.71 -17.56 15.92
CA CYS A 21 15.23 -16.18 16.00
C CYS A 21 16.01 -15.20 15.10
N ALA A 22 17.24 -15.54 14.70
CA ALA A 22 18.09 -14.67 13.87
C ALA A 22 17.59 -14.50 12.42
N PHE A 23 16.69 -15.36 11.94
CA PHE A 23 16.11 -15.28 10.58
C PHE A 23 14.71 -14.65 10.54
N SER A 24 14.24 -14.06 11.64
CA SER A 24 12.98 -13.32 11.64
C SER A 24 13.22 -11.92 11.08
N ASP A 25 13.18 -11.76 9.76
CA ASP A 25 13.21 -10.43 9.13
C ASP A 25 11.89 -9.71 9.46
N PRO A 26 11.91 -8.61 10.23
CA PRO A 26 10.69 -7.85 10.48
C PRO A 26 10.24 -7.26 9.15
N ALA A 27 9.09 -7.71 8.67
CA ALA A 27 8.60 -7.31 7.36
C ALA A 27 8.57 -5.77 7.25
N SER A 28 9.36 -5.26 6.30
CA SER A 28 9.65 -3.84 6.18
C SER A 28 8.55 -3.13 5.40
N MET A 29 8.46 -1.80 5.57
CA MET A 29 7.55 -0.96 4.77
C MET A 29 7.72 -1.24 3.27
N GLU A 30 8.97 -1.41 2.81
CA GLU A 30 9.29 -1.70 1.41
C GLU A 30 8.69 -3.02 0.91
N GLN A 31 8.72 -4.08 1.72
CA GLN A 31 8.13 -5.37 1.35
C GLN A 31 6.61 -5.24 1.15
N TYR A 32 5.93 -4.58 2.09
CA TYR A 32 4.49 -4.35 1.98
C TYR A 32 4.12 -3.44 0.81
N THR A 33 4.83 -2.33 0.60
CA THR A 33 4.55 -1.42 -0.51
C THR A 33 4.85 -2.05 -1.87
N SER A 34 5.88 -2.89 -1.96
CA SER A 34 6.23 -3.63 -3.18
C SER A 34 5.16 -4.65 -3.54
N PHE A 35 4.65 -5.39 -2.55
CA PHE A 35 3.51 -6.30 -2.76
C PHE A 35 2.28 -5.53 -3.27
N LEU A 36 1.90 -4.45 -2.58
CA LEU A 36 0.75 -3.63 -2.97
C LEU A 36 0.91 -3.03 -4.38
N GLN A 37 2.09 -2.50 -4.71
CA GLN A 37 2.39 -1.98 -6.05
C GLN A 37 2.19 -3.07 -7.10
N LYS A 38 2.75 -4.27 -6.86
CA LYS A 38 2.64 -5.40 -7.77
C LYS A 38 1.18 -5.83 -7.94
N SER A 39 0.46 -6.07 -6.85
CA SER A 39 -0.95 -6.48 -6.89
C SER A 39 -1.82 -5.46 -7.62
N PHE A 40 -1.66 -4.17 -7.32
CA PHE A 40 -2.44 -3.14 -8.01
C PHE A 40 -2.10 -3.02 -9.49
N THR A 41 -0.86 -3.30 -9.89
CA THR A 41 -0.46 -3.28 -11.30
C THR A 41 -0.99 -4.50 -12.05
N ASP A 42 -0.83 -5.70 -11.48
CA ASP A 42 -1.22 -6.97 -12.09
C ASP A 42 -2.73 -7.05 -12.31
N HIS A 43 -3.51 -6.52 -11.36
CA HIS A 43 -4.96 -6.63 -11.36
C HIS A 43 -5.69 -5.37 -11.83
N TYR A 44 -5.00 -4.31 -12.26
CA TYR A 44 -5.69 -3.11 -12.74
C TYR A 44 -6.55 -3.42 -13.98
N ASP A 45 -7.81 -3.00 -13.93
CA ASP A 45 -8.75 -3.22 -15.03
C ASP A 45 -8.93 -1.94 -15.87
N THR A 46 -8.08 -1.81 -16.90
CA THR A 46 -8.22 -0.72 -17.87
C THR A 46 -9.53 -0.79 -18.67
N SER A 47 -10.13 -1.98 -18.82
CA SER A 47 -11.29 -2.17 -19.68
C SER A 47 -12.55 -1.48 -19.14
N GLN A 48 -12.67 -1.34 -17.82
CA GLN A 48 -13.77 -0.63 -17.16
C GLN A 48 -13.82 0.86 -17.47
N GLU A 49 -12.67 1.47 -17.81
CA GLU A 49 -12.55 2.92 -17.96
C GLU A 49 -11.98 3.36 -19.31
N ASN A 50 -11.64 2.43 -20.22
CA ASN A 50 -10.92 2.71 -21.48
C ASN A 50 -11.65 3.70 -22.41
N SER A 51 -12.99 3.78 -22.32
CA SER A 51 -13.78 4.75 -23.10
C SER A 51 -13.51 6.21 -22.70
N GLN A 52 -13.07 6.44 -21.47
CA GLN A 52 -12.91 7.78 -20.88
C GLN A 52 -11.47 8.07 -20.45
N VAL A 53 -10.78 7.08 -19.90
CA VAL A 53 -9.42 7.18 -19.35
C VAL A 53 -8.43 6.70 -20.40
N LYS A 54 -7.59 7.63 -20.87
CA LYS A 54 -6.51 7.39 -21.84
C LYS A 54 -5.38 6.56 -21.24
N ARG A 55 -5.01 6.88 -20.00
CA ARG A 55 -3.93 6.22 -19.25
C ARG A 55 -4.08 6.51 -17.76
N TYR A 56 -3.43 5.68 -16.95
CA TYR A 56 -3.37 5.85 -15.50
C TYR A 56 -1.92 5.73 -15.01
N GLU A 57 -1.68 6.23 -13.80
CA GLU A 57 -0.46 6.00 -13.02
C GLU A 57 -0.90 5.62 -11.60
N LEU A 58 -0.50 4.45 -11.12
CA LEU A 58 -0.81 3.98 -9.77
C LEU A 58 0.49 3.59 -9.08
N ASN A 59 0.87 4.37 -8.07
CA ASN A 59 2.17 4.28 -7.40
C ASN A 59 1.99 4.17 -5.89
N VAL A 60 2.46 3.08 -5.32
CA VAL A 60 2.59 2.82 -3.89
C VAL A 60 4.07 2.96 -3.54
N THR A 61 4.41 3.99 -2.78
CA THR A 61 5.80 4.36 -2.51
C THR A 61 6.23 3.96 -1.11
N ASN A 62 7.52 3.65 -0.96
CA ASN A 62 8.15 3.15 0.26
C ASN A 62 8.08 4.16 1.43
N ASN A 63 7.82 5.45 1.14
CA ASN A 63 7.51 6.46 2.15
C ASN A 63 6.05 6.41 2.65
N GLY A 64 5.30 5.35 2.33
CA GLY A 64 3.97 5.09 2.85
C GLY A 64 2.86 5.89 2.18
N PHE A 65 3.00 6.22 0.88
CA PHE A 65 1.95 6.90 0.12
C PHE A 65 1.42 6.01 -0.99
N CYS A 66 0.12 6.07 -1.23
CA CYS A 66 -0.50 5.61 -2.46
C CYS A 66 -0.94 6.82 -3.28
N ARG A 67 -0.53 6.89 -4.54
CA ARG A 67 -0.87 7.94 -5.50
C ARG A 67 -1.49 7.32 -6.72
N TYR A 68 -2.65 7.81 -7.11
CA TYR A 68 -3.37 7.35 -8.28
C TYR A 68 -3.74 8.53 -9.15
N LYS A 69 -3.29 8.53 -10.39
CA LYS A 69 -3.53 9.59 -11.35
C LYS A 69 -4.17 9.02 -12.59
N ARG A 70 -5.25 9.63 -13.03
CA ARG A 70 -5.98 9.28 -14.25
C ARG A 70 -5.91 10.42 -15.24
N TYR A 71 -5.65 10.08 -16.50
CA TYR A 71 -5.63 11.02 -17.59
C TYR A 71 -6.75 10.68 -18.56
N PHE A 72 -7.67 11.59 -18.75
CA PHE A 72 -8.87 11.38 -19.55
C PHE A 72 -8.65 11.78 -21.01
N ASN A 73 -9.45 11.19 -21.91
CA ASN A 73 -9.41 11.45 -23.35
C ASN A 73 -9.69 12.91 -23.71
N ASN A 74 -10.45 13.62 -22.88
CA ASN A 74 -10.76 15.04 -23.03
C ASN A 74 -9.68 15.99 -22.48
N GLY A 75 -8.55 15.47 -21.99
CA GLY A 75 -7.47 16.26 -21.40
C GLY A 75 -7.61 16.55 -19.91
N LYS A 76 -8.74 16.18 -19.28
CA LYS A 76 -8.91 16.24 -17.82
C LYS A 76 -7.93 15.29 -17.14
N THR A 77 -7.40 15.70 -16.00
CA THR A 77 -6.59 14.85 -15.13
C THR A 77 -7.25 14.78 -13.76
N GLU A 78 -7.26 13.61 -13.15
CA GLU A 78 -7.66 13.43 -11.76
C GLU A 78 -6.52 12.80 -10.98
N TYR A 79 -6.30 13.28 -9.77
CA TYR A 79 -5.24 12.85 -8.89
C TYR A 79 -5.79 12.56 -7.51
N PHE A 80 -5.45 11.38 -7.00
CA PHE A 80 -5.80 10.89 -5.68
C PHE A 80 -4.52 10.55 -4.94
N ALA A 81 -4.40 10.95 -3.68
CA ALA A 81 -3.27 10.54 -2.86
C ALA A 81 -3.64 10.42 -1.39
N PHE A 82 -3.13 9.39 -0.72
CA PHE A 82 -3.29 9.24 0.72
C PHE A 82 -2.09 8.54 1.35
N LYS A 83 -1.89 8.73 2.66
CA LYS A 83 -0.89 8.01 3.44
C LYS A 83 -1.44 6.63 3.82
N LEU A 84 -0.72 5.55 3.53
CA LEU A 84 -1.11 4.18 3.84
C LEU A 84 -1.38 3.97 5.34
N ALA A 85 -0.66 4.68 6.22
CA ALA A 85 -0.90 4.66 7.68
C ALA A 85 -2.30 5.17 8.10
N LYS A 86 -2.99 5.89 7.19
CA LYS A 86 -4.36 6.37 7.38
C LYS A 86 -5.42 5.38 6.91
N PHE A 87 -5.03 4.21 6.42
CA PHE A 87 -5.94 3.12 6.11
C PHE A 87 -6.87 2.80 7.29
N LYS A 88 -8.14 2.58 6.98
CA LYS A 88 -9.19 2.20 7.93
C LYS A 88 -9.80 0.87 7.56
N ASP A 89 -10.23 0.71 6.31
CA ASP A 89 -10.96 -0.47 5.85
C ASP A 89 -10.89 -0.59 4.32
N MET A 90 -11.28 -1.74 3.80
CA MET A 90 -11.30 -2.05 2.38
C MET A 90 -12.57 -2.82 2.02
N ASP A 91 -13.33 -2.33 1.05
CA ASP A 91 -14.48 -3.05 0.47
C ASP A 91 -14.19 -3.47 -0.96
N TYR A 92 -14.80 -4.58 -1.37
CA TYR A 92 -14.75 -5.06 -2.74
C TYR A 92 -16.17 -5.23 -3.28
N TYR A 93 -16.45 -4.59 -4.41
CA TYR A 93 -17.73 -4.73 -5.11
C TYR A 93 -17.48 -5.27 -6.52
N GLY A 94 -17.86 -6.51 -6.76
CA GLY A 94 -17.69 -7.16 -8.06
C GLY A 94 -17.79 -8.68 -8.00
N THR A 95 -17.23 -9.31 -9.03
CA THR A 95 -17.06 -10.77 -9.17
C THR A 95 -15.57 -11.06 -9.29
N THR A 96 -15.15 -12.32 -9.16
CA THR A 96 -13.73 -12.68 -9.33
C THR A 96 -13.11 -12.15 -10.62
N ASN A 97 -13.87 -12.02 -11.70
CA ASN A 97 -13.36 -11.53 -12.98
C ASN A 97 -13.22 -9.99 -13.07
N SER A 98 -14.08 -9.23 -12.40
CA SER A 98 -14.13 -7.77 -12.53
C SER A 98 -14.86 -7.13 -11.34
N GLY A 99 -14.29 -6.05 -10.82
CA GLY A 99 -14.86 -5.30 -9.71
C GLY A 99 -14.14 -3.99 -9.41
N LYS A 100 -14.50 -3.41 -8.27
CA LYS A 100 -13.94 -2.15 -7.78
C LYS A 100 -13.49 -2.33 -6.33
N LEU A 101 -12.24 -1.94 -6.09
CA LEU A 101 -11.63 -1.93 -4.77
C LEU A 101 -11.79 -0.54 -4.14
N TYR A 102 -12.46 -0.48 -3.00
CA TYR A 102 -12.68 0.73 -2.25
C TYR A 102 -11.75 0.72 -1.05
N ILE A 103 -10.75 1.60 -1.05
CA ILE A 103 -9.82 1.72 0.08
C ILE A 103 -10.22 2.95 0.87
N ARG A 104 -10.61 2.74 2.14
CA ARG A 104 -11.11 3.78 3.04
C ARG A 104 -10.03 4.22 4.01
N THR A 105 -10.08 5.50 4.35
CA THR A 105 -9.18 6.12 5.31
C THR A 105 -9.92 6.52 6.59
N LYS A 106 -9.17 6.84 7.65
CA LYS A 106 -9.70 7.11 8.99
C LYS A 106 -10.57 8.36 9.06
N GLY A 107 -10.27 9.38 8.25
CA GLY A 107 -11.11 10.55 8.02
C GLY A 107 -10.99 11.04 6.59
N ASP A 108 -11.04 12.35 6.37
CA ASP A 108 -10.81 12.96 5.07
C ASP A 108 -9.29 13.03 4.78
N ASP A 109 -8.64 11.87 4.63
CA ASP A 109 -7.19 11.74 4.44
C ASP A 109 -6.78 11.48 2.97
N VAL A 110 -7.75 11.42 2.04
CA VAL A 110 -7.48 11.28 0.60
C VAL A 110 -7.55 12.65 -0.07
N ILE A 111 -6.42 13.13 -0.59
CA ILE A 111 -6.37 14.33 -1.44
C ILE A 111 -7.00 13.98 -2.79
N VAL A 112 -7.93 14.80 -3.27
CA VAL A 112 -8.58 14.69 -4.58
C VAL A 112 -8.40 15.99 -5.34
N GLN A 113 -7.66 15.93 -6.43
CA GLN A 113 -7.38 17.07 -7.29
C GLN A 113 -7.78 16.80 -8.73
N THR A 114 -8.42 17.76 -9.38
CA THR A 114 -8.70 17.70 -10.81
C THR A 114 -8.04 18.86 -11.54
N TYR A 115 -7.63 18.62 -12.78
CA TYR A 115 -7.04 19.62 -13.65
C TYR A 115 -7.71 19.57 -15.02
N LYS A 116 -7.98 20.75 -15.60
CA LYS A 116 -8.69 20.90 -16.88
C LYS A 116 -10.08 20.26 -16.85
N ASP A 117 -10.75 20.34 -15.71
CA ASP A 117 -12.13 19.89 -15.61
C ASP A 117 -13.08 20.95 -16.21
N ARG A 118 -14.12 20.51 -16.92
CA ARG A 118 -15.11 21.41 -17.54
C ARG A 118 -15.88 22.20 -16.49
N GLY A 119 -16.05 21.64 -15.29
CA GLY A 119 -16.69 22.29 -14.15
C GLY A 119 -15.76 23.23 -13.34
N GLY A 120 -14.48 23.33 -13.73
CA GLY A 120 -13.44 23.97 -12.92
C GLY A 120 -12.66 22.95 -12.10
N ASP A 121 -11.39 23.27 -11.86
CA ASP A 121 -10.47 22.41 -11.11
C ASP A 121 -10.92 22.29 -9.65
N VAL A 122 -10.92 21.06 -9.15
CA VAL A 122 -11.33 20.72 -7.79
C VAL A 122 -10.08 20.42 -6.97
N ASP A 123 -10.03 20.94 -5.74
CA ASP A 123 -9.05 20.56 -4.71
C ASP A 123 -9.83 20.28 -3.43
N SER A 124 -9.91 19.01 -3.05
CA SER A 124 -10.77 18.55 -1.95
C SER A 124 -10.17 17.36 -1.22
N MET A 125 -10.74 17.07 -0.06
CA MET A 125 -10.41 15.86 0.69
C MET A 125 -11.59 14.87 0.61
N ALA A 126 -11.28 13.58 0.56
CA ALA A 126 -12.23 12.49 0.55
C ALA A 126 -11.83 11.40 1.55
N THR A 127 -12.76 10.50 1.82
CA THR A 127 -12.56 9.39 2.77
C THR A 127 -12.06 8.12 2.11
N GLN A 128 -12.08 8.04 0.78
CA GLN A 128 -11.77 6.80 0.05
C GLN A 128 -11.22 7.05 -1.35
N ILE A 129 -10.48 6.06 -1.84
CA ILE A 129 -10.07 5.92 -3.24
C ILE A 129 -10.73 4.66 -3.82
N ILE A 130 -11.08 4.71 -5.10
CA ILE A 130 -11.70 3.60 -5.82
C ILE A 130 -10.78 3.21 -6.96
N ILE A 131 -10.38 1.94 -7.00
CA ILE A 131 -9.47 1.40 -8.02
C ILE A 131 -10.22 0.28 -8.78
N PRO A 132 -10.38 0.37 -10.10
CA PRO A 132 -10.96 -0.70 -10.90
C PRO A 132 -9.97 -1.87 -11.00
N VAL A 133 -10.44 -3.07 -10.68
CA VAL A 133 -9.61 -4.27 -10.66
C VAL A 133 -10.30 -5.46 -11.34
N LYS A 134 -9.52 -6.44 -11.77
CA LYS A 134 -9.95 -7.67 -12.45
C LYS A 134 -9.22 -8.88 -11.89
N ASN A 135 -9.79 -10.06 -12.12
CA ASN A 135 -9.19 -11.34 -11.75
C ASN A 135 -8.72 -11.36 -10.29
N MET A 136 -9.58 -10.92 -9.37
CA MET A 136 -9.28 -10.83 -7.94
C MET A 136 -9.92 -12.00 -7.20
N GLU A 137 -9.09 -12.90 -6.69
CA GLU A 137 -9.54 -13.96 -5.81
C GLU A 137 -9.64 -13.47 -4.35
N ALA A 138 -10.44 -14.17 -3.54
CA ALA A 138 -10.65 -13.81 -2.14
C ALA A 138 -9.33 -13.77 -1.35
N GLU A 139 -8.39 -14.67 -1.67
CA GLU A 139 -7.07 -14.72 -1.04
C GLU A 139 -6.24 -13.46 -1.32
N GLU A 140 -6.24 -12.98 -2.57
CA GLU A 140 -5.52 -11.76 -2.96
C GLU A 140 -6.09 -10.52 -2.25
N LEU A 141 -7.43 -10.44 -2.16
CA LEU A 141 -8.10 -9.39 -1.39
C LEU A 141 -7.71 -9.43 0.08
N ASN A 142 -7.68 -10.61 0.68
CA ASN A 142 -7.24 -10.77 2.07
C ASN A 142 -5.77 -10.35 2.25
N GLN A 143 -4.90 -10.70 1.31
CA GLN A 143 -3.49 -10.30 1.36
C GLN A 143 -3.32 -8.79 1.25
N ILE A 144 -4.02 -8.13 0.32
CA ILE A 144 -4.00 -6.65 0.21
C ILE A 144 -4.44 -6.01 1.53
N ARG A 145 -5.55 -6.49 2.11
CA ARG A 145 -6.05 -5.99 3.40
C ARG A 145 -5.02 -6.16 4.51
N ASN A 146 -4.46 -7.37 4.65
CA ASN A 146 -3.47 -7.68 5.68
C ASN A 146 -2.22 -6.80 5.55
N ASN A 147 -1.73 -6.57 4.33
CA ASN A 147 -0.60 -5.67 4.07
C ASN A 147 -0.91 -4.23 4.49
N LEU A 148 -2.07 -3.71 4.11
CA LEU A 148 -2.52 -2.37 4.51
C LEU A 148 -2.66 -2.23 6.03
N GLU A 149 -3.27 -3.21 6.70
CA GLU A 149 -3.38 -3.25 8.15
C GLU A 149 -2.02 -3.30 8.85
N ASN A 150 -1.08 -4.10 8.35
CA ASN A 150 0.26 -4.19 8.93
C ASN A 150 1.02 -2.88 8.78
N ILE A 151 0.88 -2.16 7.66
CA ILE A 151 1.44 -0.82 7.50
C ILE A 151 0.91 0.15 8.57
N THR A 152 -0.36 0.06 8.97
CA THR A 152 -0.90 0.93 10.04
C THR A 152 -0.30 0.68 11.42
N LYS A 153 0.30 -0.50 11.63
CA LYS A 153 0.94 -0.90 12.89
C LYS A 153 2.43 -0.56 12.93
N LEU A 154 3.03 -0.23 11.78
CA LEU A 154 4.42 0.21 11.72
C LEU A 154 4.57 1.55 12.44
N PRO A 155 5.69 1.77 13.14
CA PRO A 155 6.00 3.09 13.67
C PRO A 155 6.02 4.11 12.53
N PRO A 156 5.65 5.38 12.78
CA PRO A 156 5.81 6.43 11.79
C PRO A 156 7.24 6.39 11.28
N ALA A 157 7.43 6.29 9.96
CA ALA A 157 8.75 6.40 9.37
C ALA A 157 9.37 7.70 9.90
N GLU A 158 10.46 7.59 10.67
CA GLU A 158 11.24 8.76 11.03
C GLU A 158 11.63 9.41 9.71
N VAL A 159 11.12 10.63 9.48
CA VAL A 159 11.51 11.43 8.33
C VAL A 159 13.02 11.58 8.45
N SER A 160 13.77 10.88 7.61
CA SER A 160 15.20 11.09 7.49
C SER A 160 15.40 12.56 7.19
N LYS A 161 15.89 13.31 8.19
CA LYS A 161 16.34 14.70 8.03
C LYS A 161 17.52 14.68 7.07
N ALA A 162 17.25 14.63 5.78
CA ALA A 162 18.25 14.70 4.74
C ALA A 162 17.80 15.72 3.70
N GLU A 163 17.72 16.99 4.12
CA GLU A 163 18.00 18.17 3.31
C GLU A 163 17.83 19.42 4.18
N VAL A 164 18.93 20.09 4.52
CA VAL A 164 19.19 21.51 4.21
C VAL A 164 20.70 21.70 4.38
N LYS A 165 21.44 21.61 3.29
CA LYS A 165 22.68 22.37 3.17
C LYS A 165 22.44 23.32 2.00
N SER A 166 21.96 24.50 2.35
CA SER A 166 21.97 25.67 1.47
C SER A 166 23.44 26.03 1.23
N ASP A 167 23.87 25.94 -0.02
CA ASP A 167 25.07 26.61 -0.47
C ASP A 167 24.73 28.11 -0.53
N ASP A 168 25.40 28.88 0.34
CA ASP A 168 25.59 30.32 0.22
C ASP A 168 26.62 30.63 -0.89
#